data_AF-A0A927BL63-F1
#
_entry.id   AF-A0A927BL63-F1
#
_cell.length_a   1.000
_cell.length_b   1.000
_cell.length_c   1.000
_cell.angle_alpha   90.00
_cell.angle_beta   90.00
_cell.angle_gamma   90.00
#
_symmetry.space_group_name_H-M   'P 1'
#
loop_
_entity.id
_entity.type
_entity.pdbx_description
1 polymer ?
#
loop_
_entity_poly.entity_id
_entity_poly.type
_entity_poly.pdbx_seq_one_letter_code
_entity_poly.pdbx_strand_id
1 'polypeptide(L)'
;MYSYTKAESRERARLFRKGFKQALADCVDSKVTARIEAIDAAAAERGQRELKALHEVQATARQELARAKAAERTAPRADKATARQARKDAEQRVRLAERAVHKAERD
;
A
#
# COMPACT_ATOMS: atom_id res chain seq x y z
N MET A 1 -5.21 3.78 -5.03
CA MET A 1 -4.37 4.39 -3.99
C MET A 1 -3.53 5.59 -4.46
N TYR A 2 -3.86 6.79 -3.95
CA TYR A 2 -2.99 7.96 -3.95
C TYR A 2 -2.52 8.22 -2.51
N SER A 3 -1.19 8.33 -2.30
CA SER A 3 -0.64 8.67 -0.99
C SER A 3 -0.29 10.15 -0.98
N TYR A 4 -1.19 10.99 -0.43
CA TYR A 4 -1.01 12.45 -0.35
C TYR A 4 -0.34 12.87 0.95
N THR A 5 0.58 13.85 0.88
CA THR A 5 1.00 14.54 2.10
C THR A 5 -0.04 15.56 2.55
N LYS A 6 -0.02 15.94 3.83
CA LYS A 6 -0.90 17.00 4.35
C LYS A 6 -0.70 18.34 3.60
N ALA A 7 0.53 18.62 3.16
CA ALA A 7 0.85 19.83 2.42
C ALA A 7 0.21 19.82 1.02
N GLU A 8 0.40 18.73 0.27
CA GLU A 8 -0.19 18.55 -1.06
C GLU A 8 -1.71 18.50 -1.04
N SER A 9 -2.31 17.85 -0.03
CA SER A 9 -3.77 17.83 0.12
C SER A 9 -4.33 19.25 0.31
N ARG A 10 -3.63 20.09 1.08
CA ARG A 10 -3.99 21.52 1.25
C ARG A 10 -3.75 22.32 -0.02
N GLU A 11 -2.65 22.11 -0.72
CA GLU A 11 -2.33 22.80 -1.98
C GLU A 11 -3.36 22.45 -3.06
N ARG A 12 -3.66 21.17 -3.23
CA ARG A 12 -4.71 20.65 -4.11
C ARG A 12 -6.05 21.29 -3.79
N ALA A 13 -6.50 21.27 -2.54
CA ALA A 13 -7.77 21.89 -2.13
C ALA A 13 -7.81 23.40 -2.42
N ARG A 14 -6.69 24.12 -2.23
CA ARG A 14 -6.59 25.55 -2.57
C ARG A 14 -6.68 25.77 -4.09
N LEU A 15 -5.99 24.96 -4.88
CA LEU A 15 -6.01 25.03 -6.34
C LEU A 15 -7.39 24.67 -6.91
N PHE A 16 -8.07 23.65 -6.37
CA PHE A 16 -9.45 23.33 -6.73
C PHE A 16 -10.41 24.48 -6.45
N ARG A 17 -10.32 25.12 -5.28
CA ARG A 17 -11.15 26.30 -4.97
C ARG A 17 -10.86 27.46 -5.91
N LYS A 18 -9.60 27.64 -6.31
CA LYS A 18 -9.21 28.67 -7.28
C LYS A 18 -9.79 28.37 -8.67
N GLY A 19 -9.61 27.15 -9.17
CA GLY A 19 -10.16 26.70 -10.45
C GLY A 19 -11.69 26.75 -10.49
N PHE A 20 -12.36 26.41 -9.38
CA PHE A 20 -13.82 26.52 -9.26
C PHE A 20 -14.31 27.97 -9.39
N LYS A 21 -13.67 28.92 -8.70
CA LYS A 21 -13.99 30.35 -8.84
C LYS A 21 -13.72 30.88 -10.25
N GLN A 22 -12.67 30.38 -10.91
CA GLN A 22 -12.36 30.74 -12.29
C GLN A 22 -13.37 30.15 -13.28
N ALA A 23 -13.85 28.93 -13.05
CA ALA A 23 -14.88 28.31 -13.87
C ALA A 23 -16.22 29.06 -13.79
N LEU A 24 -16.59 29.55 -12.61
CA LEU A 24 -17.77 30.42 -12.45
C LEU A 24 -17.64 31.78 -13.17
N ALA A 25 -16.41 32.17 -13.50
CA ALA A 25 -16.09 33.41 -14.19
C ALA A 25 -15.59 33.18 -15.64
N ASP A 26 -15.77 31.96 -16.19
CA ASP A 26 -15.32 31.54 -17.53
C ASP A 26 -13.85 31.85 -17.86
N CYS A 27 -12.97 31.88 -16.85
CA CYS A 27 -11.55 32.23 -16.99
C CYS A 27 -10.61 31.15 -16.42
N VAL A 28 -10.91 29.87 -16.67
CA VAL A 28 -10.14 28.74 -16.17
C VAL A 28 -8.69 28.81 -16.65
N ASP A 29 -7.76 28.91 -15.70
CA ASP A 29 -6.32 28.94 -15.97
C ASP A 29 -5.77 27.52 -16.10
N SER A 30 -5.25 27.18 -17.29
CA SER A 30 -4.66 25.85 -17.56
C SER A 30 -3.48 25.51 -16.64
N LYS A 31 -2.79 26.51 -16.09
CA LYS A 31 -1.70 26.31 -15.13
C LYS A 31 -2.20 25.76 -13.79
N VAL A 32 -3.44 26.06 -13.40
CA VAL A 32 -4.05 25.52 -12.18
C VAL A 32 -4.31 24.03 -12.34
N THR A 33 -4.85 23.62 -13.49
CA THR A 33 -5.08 22.21 -13.82
C THR A 33 -3.77 21.44 -13.89
N ALA A 34 -2.77 21.95 -14.63
CA ALA A 34 -1.46 21.30 -14.75
C ALA A 34 -0.78 21.10 -13.38
N ARG A 35 -0.97 22.03 -12.44
CA ARG A 35 -0.39 21.90 -11.10
C ARG A 35 -1.13 20.91 -10.21
N ILE A 36 -2.44 20.79 -10.37
CA ILE A 36 -3.22 19.71 -9.71
C ILE A 36 -2.76 18.35 -10.24
N GLU A 37 -2.62 18.20 -11.56
CA GLU A 37 -2.16 16.97 -12.19
C GLU A 37 -0.75 16.58 -11.73
N ALA A 38 0.16 17.54 -11.61
CA ALA A 38 1.51 17.29 -11.09
C ALA A 38 1.49 16.76 -9.64
N ILE A 39 0.62 17.31 -8.78
CA ILE A 39 0.43 16.83 -7.40
C ILE A 39 -0.15 15.42 -7.40
N ASP A 40 -1.17 15.17 -8.23
CA ASP A 40 -1.82 13.86 -8.32
C ASP A 40 -0.84 12.80 -8.86
N ALA A 41 0.01 13.13 -9.84
CA ALA A 41 1.06 12.24 -10.36
C ALA A 41 2.10 11.87 -9.27
N ALA A 42 2.59 12.85 -8.51
CA ALA A 42 3.53 12.59 -7.42
C ALA A 42 2.90 11.71 -6.30
N ALA A 43 1.63 11.96 -5.97
CA ALA A 43 0.91 11.15 -5.00
C ALA A 43 0.63 9.73 -5.51
N ALA A 44 0.37 9.56 -6.81
CA ALA A 44 0.22 8.24 -7.44
C ALA A 44 1.54 7.45 -7.40
N GLU A 45 2.66 8.08 -7.74
CA GLU A 45 3.97 7.41 -7.66
C GLU A 45 4.28 6.91 -6.25
N ARG A 46 4.02 7.72 -5.22
CA ARG A 46 4.22 7.26 -3.83
C ARG A 46 3.27 6.14 -3.46
N GLY A 47 1.99 6.25 -3.81
CA GLY A 47 1.01 5.19 -3.60
C GLY A 47 1.43 3.87 -4.26
N GLN A 48 1.94 3.91 -5.49
CA GLN A 48 2.46 2.74 -6.19
C GLN A 48 3.70 2.14 -5.50
N ARG A 49 4.61 2.98 -4.99
CA ARG A 49 5.79 2.51 -4.23
C ARG A 49 5.37 1.80 -2.94
N GLU A 50 4.42 2.37 -2.20
CA GLU A 50 3.87 1.75 -0.99
C GLU A 50 3.17 0.42 -1.29
N LEU A 51 2.37 0.37 -2.35
CA LEU A 51 1.68 -0.85 -2.78
C LEU A 51 2.67 -1.94 -3.23
N LYS A 52 3.72 -1.58 -3.96
CA LYS A 52 4.82 -2.50 -4.30
C LYS A 52 5.49 -3.06 -3.05
N ALA A 53 5.80 -2.21 -2.07
CA ALA A 53 6.38 -2.65 -0.81
C ALA A 53 5.46 -3.62 -0.05
N LEU A 54 4.14 -3.41 -0.06
CA LEU A 54 3.18 -4.34 0.53
C LEU A 54 3.16 -5.70 -0.19
N HIS A 55 3.25 -5.72 -1.52
CA HIS A 55 3.37 -6.98 -2.27
C HIS A 55 4.67 -7.72 -1.98
N GLU A 56 5.80 -7.01 -1.81
CA GLU A 56 7.07 -7.61 -1.42
C GLU A 56 6.99 -8.27 -0.05
N VAL A 57 6.35 -7.61 0.93
CA VAL A 57 6.09 -8.17 2.26
C VAL A 57 5.20 -9.41 2.16
N GLN A 58 4.14 -9.38 1.35
CA GLN A 58 3.25 -10.52 1.12
C GLN A 58 4.01 -11.71 0.49
N ALA A 59 4.85 -11.45 -0.51
CA ALA A 59 5.67 -12.47 -1.16
C ALA A 59 6.65 -13.11 -0.16
N THR A 60 7.32 -12.30 0.65
CA THR A 60 8.24 -12.75 1.71
C THR A 60 7.51 -13.62 2.73
N ALA A 61 6.34 -13.18 3.22
CA ALA A 61 5.56 -13.95 4.18
C ALA A 61 5.11 -15.32 3.63
N ARG A 62 4.74 -15.39 2.33
CA ARG A 62 4.40 -16.66 1.67
C ARG A 62 5.59 -17.60 1.58
N GLN A 63 6.78 -17.07 1.30
CA GLN A 63 8.02 -17.86 1.31
C GLN A 63 8.37 -18.36 2.72
N GLU A 64 8.20 -17.53 3.75
CA GLU A 64 8.40 -17.93 5.15
C GLU A 64 7.47 -19.08 5.54
N LEU A 65 6.18 -19.02 5.14
CA LEU A 65 5.24 -20.10 5.38
C LEU A 65 5.67 -21.41 4.70
N ALA A 66 6.17 -21.34 3.46
CA ALA A 66 6.69 -22.51 2.76
C ALA A 66 7.90 -23.11 3.50
N ARG A 67 8.82 -22.25 3.97
CA ARG A 67 9.97 -22.68 4.79
C ARG A 67 9.55 -23.31 6.10
N ALA A 68 8.57 -22.73 6.81
CA ALA A 68 8.04 -23.28 8.06
C ALA A 68 7.37 -24.65 7.84
N LYS A 69 6.65 -24.82 6.74
CA LYS A 69 6.08 -26.12 6.34
C LYS A 69 7.15 -27.17 6.04
N ALA A 70 8.24 -26.78 5.38
CA ALA A 70 9.38 -27.66 5.14
C ALA A 70 10.06 -28.05 6.46
N ALA A 71 10.30 -27.07 7.34
CA ALA A 71 10.87 -27.29 8.67
C ALA A 71 10.03 -28.24 9.52
N GLU A 72 8.69 -28.15 9.49
CA GLU A 72 7.81 -29.11 10.19
C GLU A 72 7.98 -30.55 9.68
N ARG A 73 8.22 -30.72 8.37
CA ARG A 73 8.41 -32.05 7.76
C ARG A 73 9.76 -32.66 8.11
N THR A 74 10.79 -31.84 8.27
CA THR A 74 12.15 -32.29 8.58
C THR A 74 12.46 -32.27 10.08
N ALA A 75 11.58 -31.72 10.92
CA ALA A 75 11.81 -31.62 12.36
C ALA A 75 11.79 -32.99 13.05
N PRO A 76 12.72 -33.25 13.99
CA PRO A 76 12.68 -34.43 14.83
C PRO A 76 11.43 -34.41 15.74
N ARG A 77 11.03 -35.59 16.23
CA ARG A 77 9.76 -35.76 16.97
C ARG A 77 9.66 -34.85 18.22
N ALA A 78 10.78 -34.56 18.88
CA ALA A 78 10.87 -33.67 20.02
C ALA A 78 10.51 -32.22 19.67
N ASP A 79 10.99 -31.71 18.53
CA ASP A 79 10.80 -30.32 18.11
C ASP A 79 9.54 -30.10 17.28
N LYS A 80 8.78 -31.17 17.00
CA LYS A 80 7.62 -31.15 16.12
C LYS A 80 6.49 -30.25 16.64
N ALA A 81 6.35 -30.11 17.96
CA ALA A 81 5.39 -29.18 18.56
C ALA A 81 5.80 -27.72 18.30
N THR A 82 7.07 -27.39 18.49
CA THR A 82 7.63 -26.06 18.22
C THR A 82 7.53 -25.71 16.74
N ALA A 83 7.85 -26.64 15.84
CA ALA A 83 7.75 -26.44 14.41
C ALA A 83 6.29 -26.20 13.94
N ARG A 84 5.31 -26.88 14.55
CA ARG A 84 3.88 -26.61 14.32
C ARG A 84 3.47 -25.21 14.74
N GLN A 85 3.97 -24.74 15.89
CA GLN A 85 3.68 -23.38 16.34
C GLN A 85 4.29 -22.34 15.39
N ALA A 86 5.55 -22.53 14.99
CA ALA A 86 6.21 -21.67 14.01
C ALA A 86 5.44 -21.60 12.67
N ARG A 87 4.86 -22.73 12.21
CA ARG A 87 3.97 -22.75 11.04
C ARG A 87 2.74 -21.88 11.25
N LYS A 88 2.05 -22.02 12.39
CA LYS A 88 0.85 -21.23 12.69
C LYS A 88 1.16 -19.73 12.73
N ASP A 89 2.28 -19.35 13.32
CA ASP A 89 2.70 -17.95 13.40
C ASP A 89 3.00 -17.40 11.99
N ALA A 90 3.66 -18.18 11.13
CA ALA A 90 3.88 -17.83 9.73
C ALA A 90 2.56 -17.71 8.94
N GLU A 91 1.58 -18.61 9.17
CA GLU A 91 0.24 -18.51 8.57
C GLU A 91 -0.48 -17.22 8.99
N GLN A 92 -0.37 -16.82 10.26
CA GLN A 92 -0.95 -15.56 10.73
C GLN A 92 -0.30 -14.35 10.06
N ARG A 93 1.03 -14.35 9.90
CA ARG A 93 1.75 -13.28 9.18
C ARG A 93 1.29 -13.14 7.74
N VAL A 94 1.12 -14.26 7.02
CA VAL A 94 0.59 -14.26 5.65
C VAL A 94 -0.81 -13.63 5.62
N ARG A 95 -1.71 -14.04 6.51
CA ARG A 95 -3.07 -13.47 6.57
C ARG A 95 -3.08 -11.97 6.83
N LEU A 96 -2.20 -11.48 7.71
CA LEU A 96 -2.07 -10.06 7.99
C LEU A 96 -1.54 -9.28 6.78
N ALA A 97 -0.52 -9.81 6.10
CA ALA A 97 0.03 -9.22 4.89
C ALA A 97 -0.99 -9.20 3.74
N GLU A 98 -1.74 -10.29 3.54
CA GLU A 98 -2.81 -10.37 2.54
C GLU A 98 -3.93 -9.38 2.83
N ARG A 99 -4.33 -9.23 4.10
CA ARG A 99 -5.32 -8.21 4.50
C ARG A 99 -4.82 -6.80 4.24
N ALA A 100 -3.55 -6.51 4.49
CA ALA A 100 -2.96 -5.19 4.24
C ALA A 100 -2.94 -4.85 2.75
N VAL A 101 -2.51 -5.79 1.90
CA VAL A 101 -2.54 -5.63 0.43
C VAL A 101 -3.98 -5.43 -0.05
N HIS A 102 -4.90 -6.31 0.33
CA HIS A 102 -6.30 -6.22 -0.09
C HIS A 102 -6.98 -4.92 0.36
N LYS A 103 -6.57 -4.37 1.51
CA LYS A 103 -7.05 -3.05 1.94
C LYS A 103 -6.49 -1.94 1.04
N ALA A 104 -5.18 -1.96 0.78
CA ALA A 104 -4.52 -0.98 -0.08
C ALA A 104 -5.01 -1.01 -1.54
N GLU A 105 -5.43 -2.17 -2.04
CA GLU A 105 -6.01 -2.32 -3.39
C GLU A 105 -7.46 -1.80 -3.47
N ARG A 106 -8.19 -1.79 -2.36
CA ARG A 106 -9.58 -1.29 -2.30
C ARG A 106 -9.70 0.21 -2.04
N ASP A 107 -8.62 0.84 -1.54
CA ASP A 107 -8.51 2.27 -1.24
C ASP A 107 -7.97 3.10 -2.45
#